data_AF-A0A9X1SYL2-F1
#
_entry.id   AF-A0A9X1SYL2-F1
#
_cell.length_a   1.000
_cell.length_b   1.000
_cell.length_c   1.000
_cell.angle_alpha   90.00
_cell.angle_beta   90.00
_cell.angle_gamma   90.00
#
_symmetry.space_group_name_H-M   'P 1'
#
loop_
_entity.id
_entity.type
_entity.pdbx_description
1 polymer ?
#
loop_
_entity_poly.entity_id
_entity_poly.type
_entity_poly.pdbx_seq_one_letter_code
_entity_poly.pdbx_strand_id
1 'polypeptide(L)'
;MPSTDHAVILRPGEHLAEQAVSSPNGEYSFVHQHDGNIVIYRSVDREAIWAANCNYQGQPDLRSLLHNRAGSRPGRLELRENGELVVLKADGEQVWSAGASDGRLLVLQDTGKALLLDARGETVWESPLPAPLMGQWTSVPDGKRLRRGQVLRGQTLTSENGRYILVSTQEGFLYLRQVGGPILWIHHLEWLHGLELTESGRLEDRDWENGYVQAGFLGIPQDLRAAEMFVADDGRLSFADESGTVLWASAPPQEAGPYPGKPQPRAEIDLTGYEKMQSLVVRTDFSDEAAWNELTKLINEWESDEDENEDESQDDPDEEAGFENLFLINDPVWAGAEPAEVVAALLTARVGLPDVVFIADAEAMQEEKQTLAVDLYYEQRPDDLEDPEDFTSQFRIDPDQVGSMTANLGLGNNWFSDWSD
;
A
#
# COMPACT_ATOMS: atom_id res chain seq x y z
N MET A 1 6.77 -24.45 26.62
CA MET A 1 7.77 -25.32 25.93
C MET A 1 9.09 -24.58 25.95
N PRO A 2 10.26 -25.22 25.97
CA PRO A 2 11.51 -24.48 25.94
C PRO A 2 11.56 -23.77 24.59
N SER A 3 11.47 -22.44 24.60
CA SER A 3 11.64 -21.60 23.43
C SER A 3 13.06 -21.84 22.94
N THR A 4 13.24 -22.35 21.72
CA THR A 4 14.53 -22.20 21.04
C THR A 4 14.80 -20.71 20.92
N ASP A 5 16.05 -20.29 21.08
CA ASP A 5 16.53 -18.91 20.94
C ASP A 5 16.67 -18.48 19.47
N HIS A 6 16.21 -19.33 18.56
CA HIS A 6 16.23 -19.15 17.13
C HIS A 6 15.05 -19.83 16.43
N ALA A 7 14.68 -19.27 15.27
CA ALA A 7 13.75 -19.83 14.31
C ALA A 7 14.53 -20.38 13.11
N VAL A 8 14.10 -21.52 12.57
CA VAL A 8 14.68 -22.08 11.35
C VAL A 8 14.08 -21.37 10.14
N ILE A 9 14.93 -20.85 9.26
CA ILE A 9 14.53 -20.21 8.01
C ILE A 9 14.57 -21.23 6.86
N LEU A 10 15.72 -21.88 6.65
CA LEU A 10 15.94 -22.84 5.55
C LEU A 10 16.86 -24.00 5.93
N ARG A 11 16.60 -25.15 5.30
CA ARG A 11 17.47 -26.32 5.19
C ARG A 11 17.95 -26.51 3.75
N PRO A 12 18.98 -27.34 3.51
CA PRO A 12 19.42 -27.67 2.16
C PRO A 12 18.27 -28.18 1.29
N GLY A 13 18.14 -27.62 0.09
CA GLY A 13 17.06 -27.90 -0.86
C GLY A 13 15.79 -27.05 -0.66
N GLU A 14 15.70 -26.29 0.44
CA GLU A 14 14.57 -25.38 0.69
C GLU A 14 14.83 -23.99 0.11
N HIS A 15 13.73 -23.27 -0.16
CA HIS A 15 13.76 -21.89 -0.64
C HIS A 15 12.70 -21.05 0.06
N LEU A 16 12.94 -19.74 0.10
CA LEU A 16 12.04 -18.71 0.62
C LEU A 16 11.77 -17.71 -0.51
N ALA A 17 10.49 -17.45 -0.81
CA ALA A 17 10.07 -16.47 -1.82
C ALA A 17 8.86 -15.71 -1.29
N GLU A 18 8.95 -14.38 -1.25
CA GLU A 18 7.90 -13.47 -0.72
C GLU A 18 7.35 -13.86 0.65
N GLN A 19 8.22 -14.38 1.49
CA GLN A 19 7.87 -14.89 2.79
C GLN A 19 8.76 -14.30 3.86
N ALA A 20 8.24 -14.31 5.09
CA ALA A 20 8.92 -13.86 6.28
C ALA A 20 9.01 -14.99 7.30
N VAL A 21 10.12 -15.03 8.03
CA VAL A 21 10.29 -15.89 9.20
C VAL A 21 10.61 -15.00 10.40
N SER A 22 9.78 -15.08 11.44
CA SER A 22 9.97 -14.29 12.66
C SER A 22 10.89 -15.00 13.66
N SER A 23 11.64 -14.23 14.43
CA SER A 23 12.39 -14.75 15.58
C SER A 23 11.41 -15.29 16.64
N PRO A 24 11.83 -16.25 17.48
CA PRO A 24 10.99 -16.79 18.55
C PRO A 24 10.41 -15.76 19.52
N ASN A 25 11.17 -14.71 19.84
CA ASN A 25 10.70 -13.57 20.64
C ASN A 25 9.80 -12.60 19.86
N GLY A 26 9.64 -12.79 18.54
CA GLY A 26 8.84 -11.95 17.66
C GLY A 26 9.45 -10.58 17.32
N GLU A 27 10.59 -10.23 17.92
CA GLU A 27 11.19 -8.88 17.79
C GLU A 27 11.82 -8.62 16.42
N TYR A 28 12.10 -9.67 15.65
CA TYR A 28 12.74 -9.58 14.35
C TYR A 28 12.05 -10.46 13.32
N SER A 29 12.12 -10.07 12.05
CA SER A 29 11.65 -10.87 10.92
C SER A 29 12.66 -10.85 9.80
N PHE A 30 12.98 -12.02 9.26
CA PHE A 30 13.80 -12.19 8.08
C PHE A 30 12.86 -12.34 6.87
N VAL A 31 12.99 -11.45 5.89
CA VAL A 31 12.04 -11.31 4.80
C VAL A 31 12.76 -11.42 3.46
N HIS A 32 12.25 -12.27 2.58
CA HIS A 32 12.52 -12.16 1.15
C HIS A 32 11.47 -11.22 0.55
N GLN A 33 11.88 -10.00 0.18
CA GLN A 33 10.98 -8.96 -0.31
C GLN A 33 10.58 -9.20 -1.77
N HIS A 34 9.53 -8.49 -2.19
CA HIS A 34 9.04 -8.54 -3.57
C HIS A 34 10.14 -8.14 -4.56
N ASP A 35 10.91 -7.09 -4.24
CA ASP A 35 11.97 -6.54 -5.09
C ASP A 35 13.20 -7.46 -5.25
N GLY A 36 13.18 -8.64 -4.62
CA GLY A 36 14.26 -9.62 -4.61
C GLY A 36 15.31 -9.39 -3.52
N ASN A 37 15.11 -8.40 -2.64
CA ASN A 37 16.01 -8.17 -1.52
C ASN A 37 15.79 -9.17 -0.38
N ILE A 38 16.82 -9.37 0.42
CA ILE A 38 16.69 -10.02 1.74
C ILE A 38 16.89 -8.94 2.78
N VAL A 39 15.92 -8.79 3.66
CA VAL A 39 15.97 -7.79 4.73
C VAL A 39 15.60 -8.43 6.05
N ILE A 40 16.35 -8.08 7.09
CA ILE A 40 15.94 -8.32 8.47
C ILE A 40 15.30 -7.04 8.97
N TYR A 41 14.06 -7.15 9.38
CA TYR A 41 13.31 -6.07 10.00
C TYR A 41 13.27 -6.26 11.50
N ARG A 42 13.37 -5.14 12.22
CA ARG A 42 12.91 -5.08 13.59
C ARG A 42 11.38 -4.97 13.57
N SER A 43 10.68 -5.92 14.18
CA SER A 43 9.23 -6.05 14.08
C SER A 43 8.46 -4.91 14.75
N VAL A 44 9.06 -4.16 15.69
CA VAL A 44 8.41 -3.02 16.37
C VAL A 44 8.11 -1.85 15.45
N ASP A 45 9.01 -1.54 14.54
CA ASP A 45 8.95 -0.34 13.69
C ASP A 45 9.23 -0.61 12.22
N ARG A 46 9.47 -1.88 11.87
CA ARG A 46 9.91 -2.32 10.54
C ARG A 46 11.12 -1.52 10.05
N GLU A 47 12.00 -1.11 10.96
CA GLU A 47 13.32 -0.63 10.57
C GLU A 47 14.07 -1.77 9.90
N ALA A 48 14.54 -1.55 8.67
CA ALA A 48 15.46 -2.45 7.99
C ALA A 48 16.80 -2.42 8.74
N ILE A 49 16.99 -3.36 9.66
CA ILE A 49 18.20 -3.41 10.48
C ILE A 49 19.39 -4.00 9.73
N TRP A 50 19.11 -4.77 8.69
CA TRP A 50 20.10 -5.25 7.74
C TRP A 50 19.43 -5.57 6.40
N ALA A 51 20.12 -5.28 5.30
CA ALA A 51 19.70 -5.67 3.96
C ALA A 51 20.88 -6.25 3.17
N ALA A 52 20.60 -7.26 2.34
CA ALA A 52 21.57 -7.82 1.40
C ALA A 52 21.87 -6.87 0.23
N ASN A 53 21.00 -5.88 -0.01
CA ASN A 53 21.04 -4.91 -1.11
C ASN A 53 21.15 -5.61 -2.47
N CYS A 54 20.39 -6.70 -2.62
CA CYS A 54 20.32 -7.49 -3.85
C CYS A 54 19.00 -7.28 -4.60
N ASN A 55 18.29 -6.19 -4.32
CA ASN A 55 17.10 -5.81 -5.06
C ASN A 55 17.44 -5.61 -6.54
N TYR A 56 16.66 -6.22 -7.42
CA TYR A 56 16.80 -6.12 -8.88
C TYR A 56 15.50 -5.76 -9.58
N GLN A 57 14.43 -5.54 -8.80
CA GLN A 57 13.16 -4.97 -9.25
C GLN A 57 12.99 -3.58 -8.60
N GLY A 58 12.27 -2.68 -9.27
CA GLY A 58 11.95 -1.34 -8.76
C GLY A 58 10.95 -1.38 -7.59
N GLN A 59 10.65 -0.22 -6.99
CA GLN A 59 9.62 -0.13 -5.94
C GLN A 59 8.29 -0.72 -6.43
N PRO A 60 7.58 -1.49 -5.58
CA PRO A 60 6.28 -2.01 -5.94
C PRO A 60 5.32 -0.84 -6.07
N ASP A 61 4.81 -0.58 -7.27
CA ASP A 61 3.53 0.09 -7.39
C ASP A 61 2.41 -0.95 -7.17
N LEU A 62 1.22 -0.50 -6.83
CA LEU A 62 0.04 -1.35 -6.68
C LEU A 62 -0.21 -2.23 -7.93
N ARG A 63 0.38 -1.90 -9.08
CA ARG A 63 0.24 -2.62 -10.36
C ARG A 63 1.22 -3.78 -10.49
N SER A 64 2.43 -3.74 -9.91
CA SER A 64 3.37 -4.86 -9.91
C SER A 64 2.87 -6.06 -9.09
N LEU A 65 2.18 -5.77 -7.97
CA LEU A 65 1.58 -6.78 -7.08
C LEU A 65 0.38 -7.53 -7.70
N LEU A 66 -0.19 -7.02 -8.80
CA LEU A 66 -1.40 -7.57 -9.43
C LEU A 66 -1.14 -8.44 -10.68
N HIS A 67 0.02 -8.37 -11.36
CA HIS A 67 0.16 -8.90 -12.75
C HIS A 67 1.00 -10.17 -13.00
N ASN A 68 1.67 -10.77 -12.01
CA ASN A 68 2.37 -12.08 -12.16
C ASN A 68 3.12 -12.33 -13.51
N ARG A 69 3.77 -11.31 -14.08
CA ARG A 69 4.61 -11.43 -15.29
C ARG A 69 5.90 -12.18 -14.97
N ALA A 70 6.45 -12.96 -15.91
CA ALA A 70 7.65 -13.77 -15.66
C ALA A 70 8.90 -12.97 -15.23
N GLY A 71 9.07 -11.71 -15.69
CA GLY A 71 10.12 -10.79 -15.22
C GLY A 71 9.78 -10.01 -13.94
N SER A 72 8.50 -10.04 -13.54
CA SER A 72 7.95 -9.43 -12.32
C SER A 72 7.66 -10.48 -11.23
N ARG A 73 8.04 -11.75 -11.48
CA ARG A 73 7.95 -12.79 -10.45
C ARG A 73 9.03 -12.52 -9.42
N PRO A 74 8.71 -12.62 -8.13
CA PRO A 74 9.75 -12.61 -7.12
C PRO A 74 10.74 -13.72 -7.43
N GLY A 75 12.03 -13.42 -7.30
CA GLY A 75 13.03 -14.47 -7.23
C GLY A 75 12.88 -15.29 -5.95
N ARG A 76 13.96 -15.92 -5.53
CA ARG A 76 13.98 -16.71 -4.30
C ARG A 76 15.34 -16.66 -3.63
N LEU A 77 15.31 -16.75 -2.31
CA LEU A 77 16.46 -17.18 -1.51
C LEU A 77 16.46 -18.72 -1.48
N GLU A 78 17.60 -19.34 -1.77
CA GLU A 78 17.76 -20.80 -1.81
C GLU A 78 19.00 -21.21 -1.02
N LEU A 79 18.84 -22.19 -0.12
CA LEU A 79 19.97 -22.89 0.50
C LEU A 79 20.20 -24.19 -0.28
N ARG A 80 21.23 -24.21 -1.12
CA ARG A 80 21.52 -25.32 -2.02
C ARG A 80 22.04 -26.55 -1.28
N GLU A 81 21.94 -27.73 -1.90
CA GLU A 81 22.42 -29.01 -1.36
C GLU A 81 23.93 -29.03 -1.06
N ASN A 82 24.71 -28.24 -1.79
CA ASN A 82 26.15 -28.04 -1.57
C ASN A 82 26.47 -27.08 -0.41
N GLY A 83 25.45 -26.49 0.22
CA GLY A 83 25.58 -25.58 1.36
C GLY A 83 25.80 -24.10 1.00
N GLU A 84 25.63 -23.72 -0.26
CA GLU A 84 25.64 -22.32 -0.68
C GLU A 84 24.27 -21.66 -0.46
N LEU A 85 24.26 -20.47 0.15
CA LEU A 85 23.08 -19.62 0.29
C LEU A 85 23.11 -18.53 -0.78
N VAL A 86 22.10 -18.49 -1.65
CA VAL A 86 22.05 -17.59 -2.82
C VAL A 86 20.68 -16.96 -3.02
N VAL A 87 20.65 -15.79 -3.67
CA VAL A 87 19.42 -15.22 -4.23
C VAL A 87 19.44 -15.37 -5.73
N LEU A 88 18.35 -15.87 -6.27
CA LEU A 88 18.14 -16.11 -7.69
C LEU A 88 16.95 -15.29 -8.18
N LYS A 89 17.07 -14.65 -9.34
CA LYS A 89 15.92 -14.09 -10.09
C LYS A 89 14.99 -15.20 -10.56
N ALA A 90 13.81 -14.82 -11.05
CA ALA A 90 12.81 -15.75 -11.59
C ALA A 90 13.32 -16.57 -12.80
N ASP A 91 14.24 -16.03 -13.60
CA ASP A 91 14.89 -16.71 -14.73
C ASP A 91 16.07 -17.62 -14.31
N GLY A 92 16.41 -17.63 -13.01
CA GLY A 92 17.50 -18.42 -12.45
C GLY A 92 18.85 -17.72 -12.41
N GLU A 93 18.96 -16.46 -12.85
CA GLU A 93 20.17 -15.66 -12.69
C GLU A 93 20.49 -15.44 -11.20
N GLN A 94 21.74 -15.70 -10.80
CA GLN A 94 22.18 -15.44 -9.43
C GLN A 94 22.59 -13.99 -9.26
N VAL A 95 21.93 -13.29 -8.34
CA VAL A 95 22.18 -11.87 -8.05
C VAL A 95 22.96 -11.66 -6.75
N TRP A 96 22.93 -12.64 -5.84
CA TRP A 96 23.62 -12.54 -4.56
C TRP A 96 24.03 -13.91 -4.03
N SER A 97 25.10 -13.93 -3.24
CA SER A 97 25.58 -15.09 -2.49
C SER A 97 26.15 -14.66 -1.14
N ALA A 98 25.95 -15.50 -0.12
CA ALA A 98 26.57 -15.35 1.18
C ALA A 98 28.11 -15.55 1.15
N GLY A 99 28.66 -16.11 0.06
CA GLY A 99 30.09 -16.40 -0.06
C GLY A 99 30.58 -17.53 0.86
N ALA A 100 29.67 -18.28 1.47
CA ALA A 100 29.95 -19.43 2.34
C ALA A 100 29.53 -20.75 1.67
N SER A 101 30.20 -21.83 2.07
CA SER A 101 29.92 -23.21 1.66
C SER A 101 29.70 -24.08 2.90
N ASP A 102 29.23 -25.32 2.71
CA ASP A 102 28.95 -26.30 3.78
C ASP A 102 27.81 -25.93 4.75
N GLY A 103 27.02 -24.88 4.46
CA GLY A 103 25.84 -24.53 5.23
C GLY A 103 24.79 -25.65 5.27
N ARG A 104 24.22 -25.90 6.45
CA ARG A 104 23.21 -26.94 6.71
C ARG A 104 21.95 -26.43 7.39
N LEU A 105 21.98 -25.22 7.92
CA LEU A 105 20.83 -24.61 8.57
C LEU A 105 20.95 -23.09 8.55
N LEU A 106 19.99 -22.41 7.96
CA LEU A 106 19.83 -20.96 8.11
C LEU A 106 18.83 -20.69 9.23
N VAL A 107 19.21 -19.88 10.22
CA VAL A 107 18.38 -19.55 11.39
C VAL A 107 18.33 -18.04 11.64
N LEU A 108 17.22 -17.56 12.21
CA LEU A 108 17.09 -16.21 12.76
C LEU A 108 17.08 -16.29 14.29
N GLN A 109 18.03 -15.63 14.94
CA GLN A 109 18.12 -15.56 16.40
C GLN A 109 17.22 -14.45 16.98
N ASP A 110 16.88 -14.58 18.26
CA ASP A 110 16.20 -13.55 19.05
C ASP A 110 16.96 -12.22 19.14
N THR A 111 18.24 -12.21 18.77
CA THR A 111 19.09 -11.00 18.71
C THR A 111 18.95 -10.22 17.39
N GLY A 112 18.18 -10.73 16.43
CA GLY A 112 18.06 -10.16 15.08
C GLY A 112 19.20 -10.56 14.13
N LYS A 113 20.09 -11.48 14.54
CA LYS A 113 21.10 -12.06 13.65
C LYS A 113 20.54 -13.23 12.85
N ALA A 114 20.83 -13.26 11.56
CA ALA A 114 20.72 -14.47 10.75
C ALA A 114 22.06 -15.22 10.72
N LEU A 115 22.04 -16.52 10.98
CA LEU A 115 23.22 -17.38 10.97
C LEU A 115 23.03 -18.54 10.00
N LEU A 116 24.05 -18.81 9.18
CA LEU A 116 24.19 -20.07 8.44
C LEU A 116 25.14 -20.97 9.22
N LEU A 117 24.63 -22.11 9.67
CA LEU A 117 25.36 -23.08 10.48
C LEU A 117 25.73 -24.31 9.66
N ASP A 118 26.92 -24.87 9.88
CA ASP A 118 27.36 -26.14 9.28
C ASP A 118 26.78 -27.38 10.01
N ALA A 119 27.22 -28.58 9.61
CA ALA A 119 26.77 -29.84 10.23
C ALA A 119 27.21 -30.02 11.70
N ARG A 120 28.21 -29.26 12.16
CA ARG A 120 28.73 -29.25 13.53
C ARG A 120 28.08 -28.16 14.39
N GLY A 121 27.27 -27.29 13.78
CA GLY A 121 26.67 -26.13 14.42
C GLY A 121 27.59 -24.91 14.46
N GLU A 122 28.69 -24.91 13.70
CA GLU A 122 29.60 -23.77 13.58
C GLU A 122 29.05 -22.77 12.55
N THR A 123 29.13 -21.48 12.86
CA THR A 123 28.70 -20.41 11.96
C THR A 123 29.65 -20.29 10.77
N VAL A 124 29.15 -20.51 9.56
CA VAL A 124 29.89 -20.32 8.30
C VAL A 124 29.57 -19.00 7.61
N TRP A 125 28.43 -18.40 7.95
CA TRP A 125 28.07 -17.03 7.57
C TRP A 125 27.15 -16.43 8.62
N GLU A 126 27.27 -15.12 8.83
CA GLU A 126 26.35 -14.36 9.66
C GLU A 126 26.03 -13.01 9.05
N SER A 127 24.81 -12.51 9.29
CA SER A 127 24.50 -11.10 9.07
C SER A 127 25.24 -10.24 10.11
N PRO A 128 25.63 -8.99 9.77
CA PRO A 128 26.10 -8.01 10.75
C PRO A 128 25.15 -7.88 11.93
N LEU A 129 25.70 -7.53 13.11
CA LEU A 129 24.86 -7.11 14.24
C LEU A 129 24.08 -5.85 13.85
N PRO A 130 22.77 -5.78 14.13
CA PRO A 130 22.07 -4.50 14.05
C PRO A 130 22.75 -3.51 15.01
N ALA A 131 22.92 -2.25 14.58
CA ALA A 131 23.41 -1.22 15.48
C ALA A 131 22.49 -1.14 16.71
N PRO A 132 23.01 -1.12 17.94
CA PRO A 132 22.18 -0.95 19.12
C PRO A 132 21.51 0.44 19.08
N LEU A 133 20.23 0.48 19.45
CA LEU A 133 19.40 1.68 19.45
C LEU A 133 20.05 2.85 20.20
N MET A 134 20.05 4.03 19.57
CA MET A 134 19.80 5.28 20.27
C MET A 134 18.28 5.55 20.25
N GLY A 135 17.61 5.50 21.41
CA GLY A 135 16.21 5.95 21.60
C GLY A 135 15.21 4.85 22.00
N GLN A 136 14.51 5.04 23.12
CA GLN A 136 13.68 4.04 23.84
C GLN A 136 12.23 4.02 23.32
N TRP A 137 11.80 2.90 22.70
CA TRP A 137 10.40 2.65 22.38
C TRP A 137 10.06 1.18 22.66
N THR A 138 8.99 0.93 23.41
CA THR A 138 8.54 -0.44 23.71
C THR A 138 7.35 -0.78 22.79
N SER A 139 7.46 -1.81 21.95
CA SER A 139 6.37 -2.29 21.09
C SER A 139 5.23 -2.95 21.87
N VAL A 140 4.12 -3.20 21.17
CA VAL A 140 3.15 -4.26 21.53
C VAL A 140 3.71 -5.65 21.15
N PRO A 141 4.06 -6.53 22.10
CA PRO A 141 4.74 -7.80 21.79
C PRO A 141 3.77 -8.94 21.39
N ASP A 142 2.50 -8.88 21.79
CA ASP A 142 1.53 -9.98 21.60
C ASP A 142 0.49 -9.74 20.49
N GLY A 143 0.47 -8.52 19.92
CA GLY A 143 -0.52 -8.11 18.91
C GLY A 143 -1.97 -8.13 19.42
N LYS A 144 -2.18 -8.06 20.74
CA LYS A 144 -3.50 -8.15 21.36
C LYS A 144 -3.81 -6.96 22.26
N ARG A 145 -2.83 -6.49 23.04
CA ARG A 145 -3.04 -5.42 24.02
C ARG A 145 -1.93 -4.39 23.99
N LEU A 146 -2.29 -3.14 23.76
CA LEU A 146 -1.40 -1.99 23.96
C LEU A 146 -1.40 -1.63 25.46
N ARG A 147 -0.25 -1.75 26.12
CA ARG A 147 -0.07 -1.46 27.56
C ARG A 147 0.67 -0.14 27.77
N ARG A 148 0.65 0.36 29.01
CA ARG A 148 1.41 1.55 29.41
C ARG A 148 2.89 1.46 28.98
N GLY A 149 3.41 2.57 28.45
CA GLY A 149 4.76 2.70 27.91
C GLY A 149 4.95 2.05 26.53
N GLN A 150 3.89 1.50 25.93
CA GLN A 150 3.94 0.88 24.61
C GLN A 150 3.34 1.76 23.53
N VAL A 151 3.80 1.55 22.29
CA VAL A 151 3.34 2.26 21.09
C VAL A 151 2.79 1.27 20.07
N LEU A 152 1.64 1.60 19.48
CA LEU A 152 1.08 0.95 18.31
C LEU A 152 1.47 1.76 17.06
N ARG A 153 2.38 1.21 16.24
CA ARG A 153 2.91 1.85 15.02
C ARG A 153 3.16 0.81 13.93
N GLY A 154 2.38 0.80 12.85
CA GLY A 154 2.57 -0.20 11.77
C GLY A 154 2.21 -1.65 12.19
N GLN A 155 1.53 -1.76 13.32
CA GLN A 155 1.17 -2.99 14.05
C GLN A 155 -0.34 -3.17 14.11
N THR A 156 -0.79 -4.32 14.62
CA THR A 156 -2.21 -4.64 14.76
C THR A 156 -2.57 -5.09 16.17
N LEU A 157 -3.81 -4.84 16.58
CA LEU A 157 -4.43 -5.48 17.75
C LEU A 157 -5.57 -6.38 17.28
N THR A 158 -5.47 -7.67 17.56
CA THR A 158 -6.49 -8.66 17.20
C THR A 158 -7.32 -9.04 18.41
N SER A 159 -8.66 -9.05 18.27
CA SER A 159 -9.59 -9.53 19.30
C SER A 159 -9.28 -10.98 19.68
N GLU A 160 -9.61 -11.40 20.90
CA GLU A 160 -9.31 -12.75 21.39
C GLU A 160 -9.97 -13.85 20.56
N ASN A 161 -11.18 -13.60 20.04
CA ASN A 161 -11.88 -14.51 19.14
C ASN A 161 -11.37 -14.50 17.68
N GLY A 162 -10.38 -13.65 17.37
CA GLY A 162 -9.78 -13.50 16.05
C GLY A 162 -10.70 -12.90 14.98
N ARG A 163 -11.87 -12.34 15.34
CA ARG A 163 -12.86 -11.83 14.38
C ARG A 163 -12.66 -10.38 14.02
N TYR A 164 -12.00 -9.59 14.86
CA TYR A 164 -11.81 -8.16 14.66
C TYR A 164 -10.34 -7.81 14.79
N ILE A 165 -9.87 -6.88 13.95
CA ILE A 165 -8.48 -6.43 13.95
C ILE A 165 -8.44 -4.92 13.77
N LEU A 166 -7.77 -4.25 14.71
CA LEU A 166 -7.38 -2.85 14.61
C LEU A 166 -5.99 -2.80 13.96
N VAL A 167 -5.82 -1.98 12.94
CA VAL A 167 -4.59 -1.86 12.17
C VAL A 167 -4.11 -0.42 12.21
N SER A 168 -2.86 -0.21 12.61
CA SER A 168 -2.12 1.03 12.41
C SER A 168 -1.17 0.83 11.22
N THR A 169 -1.22 1.72 10.23
CA THR A 169 -0.34 1.68 9.05
C THR A 169 0.82 2.66 9.19
N GLN A 170 1.79 2.60 8.26
CA GLN A 170 2.95 3.50 8.26
C GLN A 170 2.63 4.87 7.64
N GLU A 171 1.58 4.91 6.83
CA GLU A 171 1.06 6.06 6.09
C GLU A 171 0.11 6.91 6.94
N GLY A 172 -0.02 6.62 8.24
CA GLY A 172 -0.88 7.38 9.14
C GLY A 172 -2.35 6.95 9.10
N PHE A 173 -2.69 5.70 8.80
CA PHE A 173 -4.06 5.22 8.96
C PHE A 173 -4.23 4.35 10.20
N LEU A 174 -5.32 4.53 10.92
CA LEU A 174 -5.78 3.64 11.99
C LEU A 174 -7.18 3.16 11.68
N TYR A 175 -7.38 1.87 11.46
CA TYR A 175 -8.69 1.33 11.11
C TYR A 175 -9.04 0.04 11.81
N LEU A 176 -10.32 -0.14 12.12
CA LEU A 176 -10.86 -1.38 12.66
C LEU A 176 -11.63 -2.12 11.59
N ARG A 177 -11.45 -3.44 11.47
CA ARG A 177 -12.19 -4.26 10.51
C ARG A 177 -12.61 -5.59 11.09
N GLN A 178 -13.60 -6.21 10.46
CA GLN A 178 -13.86 -7.63 10.64
C GLN A 178 -12.88 -8.45 9.77
N VAL A 179 -12.33 -9.53 10.32
CA VAL A 179 -11.47 -10.46 9.58
C VAL A 179 -12.29 -11.14 8.47
N GLY A 180 -11.83 -10.99 7.22
CA GLY A 180 -12.56 -11.43 6.03
C GLY A 180 -13.84 -10.62 5.71
N GLY A 181 -14.09 -9.52 6.42
CA GLY A 181 -15.25 -8.65 6.24
C GLY A 181 -14.86 -7.17 6.04
N PRO A 182 -15.83 -6.25 6.18
CA PRO A 182 -15.62 -4.82 5.92
C PRO A 182 -14.74 -4.15 6.98
N ILE A 183 -14.18 -3.00 6.61
CA ILE A 183 -13.68 -1.99 7.55
C ILE A 183 -14.91 -1.38 8.25
N LEU A 184 -14.84 -1.28 9.58
CA LEU A 184 -15.91 -0.80 10.44
C LEU A 184 -15.80 0.71 10.70
N TRP A 185 -14.58 1.23 10.75
CA TRP A 185 -14.24 2.66 10.78
C TRP A 185 -12.74 2.82 10.50
N ILE A 186 -12.33 4.03 10.11
CA ILE A 186 -10.95 4.33 9.76
C ILE A 186 -10.65 5.82 9.98
N HIS A 187 -9.59 6.13 10.71
CA HIS A 187 -9.10 7.49 10.90
C HIS A 187 -7.80 7.69 10.14
N HIS A 188 -7.71 8.80 9.41
CA HIS A 188 -6.43 9.33 8.96
C HIS A 188 -5.83 10.17 10.08
N LEU A 189 -4.57 9.88 10.35
CA LEU A 189 -3.79 10.38 11.44
C LEU A 189 -2.67 11.17 10.77
N GLU A 190 -2.94 12.45 10.50
CA GLU A 190 -1.98 13.33 9.84
C GLU A 190 -0.73 13.50 10.70
N TRP A 191 0.45 13.27 10.12
CA TRP A 191 1.76 13.43 10.78
C TRP A 191 2.04 12.45 11.93
N LEU A 192 1.20 11.42 12.07
CA LEU A 192 1.19 10.49 13.18
C LEU A 192 2.17 9.36 12.95
N HIS A 193 3.22 9.32 13.77
CA HIS A 193 4.22 8.27 13.72
C HIS A 193 3.95 7.15 14.72
N GLY A 194 2.99 7.25 15.65
CA GLY A 194 2.57 6.12 16.49
C GLY A 194 1.61 6.51 17.62
N LEU A 195 0.76 5.55 18.01
CA LEU A 195 -0.21 5.72 19.09
C LEU A 195 0.32 5.10 20.39
N GLU A 196 0.72 5.94 21.35
CA GLU A 196 1.27 5.51 22.63
C GLU A 196 0.19 5.45 23.71
N LEU A 197 0.14 4.34 24.47
CA LEU A 197 -0.49 4.37 25.78
C LEU A 197 0.59 4.76 26.79
N THR A 198 0.63 6.02 27.22
CA THR A 198 1.73 6.53 28.04
C THR A 198 1.76 5.87 29.42
N GLU A 199 2.87 5.99 30.14
CA GLU A 199 3.00 5.50 31.53
C GLU A 199 1.91 6.06 32.47
N SER A 200 1.34 7.21 32.12
CA SER A 200 0.21 7.80 32.86
C SER A 200 -1.13 7.12 32.56
N GLY A 201 -1.23 6.29 31.52
CA GLY A 201 -2.47 5.67 31.06
C GLY A 201 -3.30 6.53 30.10
N ARG A 202 -2.70 7.55 29.50
CA ARG A 202 -3.32 8.35 28.44
C ARG A 202 -2.95 7.79 27.07
N LEU A 203 -3.91 7.80 26.16
CA LEU A 203 -3.63 7.52 24.75
C LEU A 203 -3.20 8.81 24.06
N GLU A 204 -2.00 8.81 23.52
CA GLU A 204 -1.36 9.97 22.92
C GLU A 204 -0.85 9.62 21.54
N ASP A 205 -0.98 10.57 20.64
CA ASP A 205 -0.25 10.61 19.40
C ASP A 205 1.16 11.12 19.69
N ARG A 206 2.17 10.39 19.21
CA ARG A 206 3.57 10.80 19.30
C ARG A 206 4.19 10.98 17.92
N ASP A 207 4.75 12.17 17.69
CA ASP A 207 5.52 12.49 16.49
C ASP A 207 6.99 12.00 16.59
N TRP A 208 7.76 12.21 15.53
CA TRP A 208 9.18 11.81 15.45
C TRP A 208 10.14 12.67 16.28
N GLU A 209 9.73 13.88 16.71
CA GLU A 209 10.46 14.77 17.62
C GLU A 209 10.10 14.54 19.10
N ASN A 210 9.19 13.60 19.40
CA ASN A 210 8.55 13.37 20.70
C ASN A 210 7.57 14.48 21.14
N GLY A 211 7.02 15.24 20.21
CA GLY A 211 5.82 16.03 20.43
C GLY A 211 4.62 15.11 20.71
N TYR A 212 3.76 15.56 21.63
CA TYR A 212 2.55 14.83 22.03
C TYR A 212 1.34 15.61 21.58
N VAL A 213 0.50 14.99 20.76
CA VAL A 213 -0.87 15.46 20.49
C VAL A 213 -1.83 14.47 21.16
N GLN A 214 -2.91 14.97 21.74
CA GLN A 214 -3.88 14.09 22.37
C GLN A 214 -4.70 13.36 21.30
N ALA A 215 -4.90 12.04 21.44
CA ALA A 215 -5.76 11.25 20.55
C ALA A 215 -7.26 11.51 20.78
N GLY A 216 -7.69 12.78 20.63
CA GLY A 216 -9.06 13.24 20.87
C GLY A 216 -10.07 12.76 19.82
N PHE A 217 -9.60 12.38 18.63
CA PHE A 217 -10.42 11.91 17.51
C PHE A 217 -11.26 10.66 17.85
N LEU A 218 -10.81 9.82 18.79
CA LEU A 218 -11.56 8.63 19.25
C LEU A 218 -12.66 8.96 20.27
N GLY A 219 -12.85 10.22 20.65
CA GLY A 219 -13.82 10.62 21.66
C GLY A 219 -13.52 10.09 23.07
N ILE A 220 -12.26 9.76 23.34
CA ILE A 220 -11.83 9.23 24.65
C ILE A 220 -11.84 10.36 25.70
N PRO A 221 -12.43 10.14 26.89
CA PRO A 221 -12.42 11.14 27.96
C PRO A 221 -10.99 11.57 28.32
N GLN A 222 -10.74 12.87 28.44
CA GLN A 222 -9.39 13.41 28.68
C GLN A 222 -8.78 12.95 30.02
N ASP A 223 -9.62 12.66 30.99
CA ASP A 223 -9.27 12.19 32.33
C ASP A 223 -9.14 10.66 32.41
N LEU A 224 -9.36 9.93 31.32
CA LEU A 224 -9.21 8.47 31.29
C LEU A 224 -7.74 8.08 31.52
N ARG A 225 -7.53 7.08 32.40
CA ARG A 225 -6.21 6.56 32.78
C ARG A 225 -6.22 5.04 32.74
N ALA A 226 -6.06 4.48 31.54
CA ALA A 226 -6.09 3.04 31.34
C ALA A 226 -4.76 2.37 31.68
N ALA A 227 -4.83 1.06 31.95
CA ALA A 227 -3.66 0.19 32.00
C ALA A 227 -3.40 -0.48 30.65
N GLU A 228 -4.46 -0.72 29.88
CA GLU A 228 -4.39 -1.35 28.57
C GLU A 228 -5.52 -0.91 27.62
N MET A 229 -5.25 -1.00 26.32
CA MET A 229 -6.17 -0.85 25.21
C MET A 229 -6.20 -2.14 24.38
N PHE A 230 -7.38 -2.59 23.96
CA PHE A 230 -7.57 -3.81 23.18
C PHE A 230 -8.85 -3.77 22.34
N VAL A 231 -8.93 -4.66 21.33
CA VAL A 231 -10.17 -4.88 20.57
C VAL A 231 -10.98 -5.97 21.26
N ALA A 232 -12.20 -5.64 21.68
CA ALA A 232 -13.11 -6.59 22.30
C ALA A 232 -13.74 -7.54 21.26
N ASP A 233 -14.21 -8.69 21.73
CA ASP A 233 -14.80 -9.73 20.89
C ASP A 233 -16.12 -9.33 20.20
N ASP A 234 -16.71 -8.22 20.60
CA ASP A 234 -17.88 -7.58 19.98
C ASP A 234 -17.50 -6.47 18.97
N GLY A 235 -16.20 -6.31 18.69
CA GLY A 235 -15.69 -5.33 17.74
C GLY A 235 -15.61 -3.90 18.26
N ARG A 236 -15.61 -3.68 19.59
CA ARG A 236 -15.32 -2.36 20.17
C ARG A 236 -13.84 -2.18 20.49
N LEU A 237 -13.33 -0.97 20.32
CA LEU A 237 -12.05 -0.57 20.91
C LEU A 237 -12.28 -0.26 22.40
N SER A 238 -11.59 -0.95 23.28
CA SER A 238 -11.83 -0.90 24.73
C SER A 238 -10.57 -0.53 25.51
N PHE A 239 -10.76 0.22 26.58
CA PHE A 239 -9.73 0.61 27.54
C PHE A 239 -10.10 0.05 28.91
N ALA A 240 -9.16 -0.61 29.58
CA ALA A 240 -9.38 -1.20 30.90
C ALA A 240 -8.33 -0.78 31.93
N ASP A 241 -8.68 -0.91 33.21
CA ASP A 241 -7.75 -0.76 34.33
C ASP A 241 -6.90 -2.02 34.57
N GLU A 242 -6.04 -1.99 35.59
CA GLU A 242 -5.14 -3.11 35.95
C GLU A 242 -5.88 -4.39 36.39
N SER A 243 -7.16 -4.27 36.77
CA SER A 243 -8.01 -5.41 37.13
C SER A 243 -8.73 -6.02 35.93
N GLY A 244 -8.65 -5.38 34.76
CA GLY A 244 -9.41 -5.74 33.55
C GLY A 244 -10.81 -5.13 33.51
N THR A 245 -11.14 -4.18 34.40
CA THR A 245 -12.42 -3.47 34.35
C THR A 245 -12.41 -2.46 33.22
N VAL A 246 -13.36 -2.57 32.28
CA VAL A 246 -13.47 -1.64 31.14
C VAL A 246 -13.89 -0.25 31.65
N LEU A 247 -13.02 0.73 31.42
CA LEU A 247 -13.20 2.14 31.78
C LEU A 247 -13.94 2.90 30.68
N TRP A 248 -13.71 2.52 29.42
CA TRP A 248 -14.35 3.09 28.25
C TRP A 248 -14.31 2.08 27.11
N ALA A 249 -15.34 2.09 26.28
CA ALA A 249 -15.35 1.38 25.02
C ALA A 249 -15.96 2.30 23.95
N SER A 250 -15.47 2.15 22.72
CA SER A 250 -16.03 2.85 21.57
C SER A 250 -17.52 2.51 21.42
N ALA A 251 -18.22 3.32 20.63
CA ALA A 251 -19.53 2.93 20.15
C ALA A 251 -19.44 1.52 19.53
N PRO A 252 -20.49 0.67 19.68
CA PRO A 252 -20.53 -0.60 18.97
C PRO A 252 -20.30 -0.31 17.48
N PRO A 253 -19.52 -1.16 16.78
CA PRO A 253 -19.44 -1.04 15.34
C PRO A 253 -20.87 -1.10 14.82
N GLN A 254 -21.31 -0.05 14.13
CA GLN A 254 -22.49 -0.20 13.31
C GLN A 254 -22.12 -1.29 12.31
N GLU A 255 -22.93 -2.36 12.24
CA GLU A 255 -22.97 -3.10 10.99
C GLU A 255 -23.16 -2.01 9.94
N ALA A 256 -22.26 -1.91 8.97
CA ALA A 256 -22.60 -1.27 7.72
C ALA A 256 -23.86 -2.02 7.28
N GLY A 257 -25.04 -1.50 7.63
CA GLY A 257 -26.27 -1.83 6.97
C GLY A 257 -25.96 -1.71 5.49
N PRO A 258 -26.57 -2.54 4.62
CA PRO A 258 -26.23 -2.56 3.20
C PRO A 258 -26.07 -1.12 2.74
N TYR A 259 -24.83 -0.73 2.39
CA TYR A 259 -24.50 0.62 1.94
C TYR A 259 -25.61 1.00 0.98
N PRO A 260 -26.40 2.07 1.23
CA PRO A 260 -27.50 2.41 0.35
C PRO A 260 -26.93 2.66 -1.04
N GLY A 261 -27.12 1.67 -1.92
CA GLY A 261 -26.82 1.70 -3.34
C GLY A 261 -25.35 1.89 -3.72
N LYS A 262 -24.46 0.92 -3.48
CA LYS A 262 -23.26 0.82 -4.32
C LYS A 262 -23.72 0.75 -5.79
N PRO A 263 -23.28 1.66 -6.67
CA PRO A 263 -23.58 1.57 -8.09
C PRO A 263 -23.14 0.18 -8.56
N GLN A 264 -24.05 -0.53 -9.22
CA GLN A 264 -23.67 -1.78 -9.87
C GLN A 264 -22.88 -1.42 -11.14
N PRO A 265 -21.82 -2.18 -11.49
CA PRO A 265 -21.15 -1.97 -12.75
C PRO A 265 -22.15 -2.12 -13.88
N ARG A 266 -22.22 -1.13 -14.76
CA ARG A 266 -23.16 -1.13 -15.89
C ARG A 266 -22.85 -2.24 -16.89
N ALA A 267 -21.56 -2.37 -17.24
CA ALA A 267 -21.01 -3.40 -18.11
C ALA A 267 -19.55 -3.68 -17.71
N GLU A 268 -18.96 -4.72 -18.28
CA GLU A 268 -17.52 -4.98 -18.15
C GLU A 268 -16.74 -4.02 -19.06
N ILE A 269 -15.61 -3.49 -18.57
CA ILE A 269 -14.69 -2.67 -19.36
C ILE A 269 -13.52 -3.55 -19.78
N ASP A 270 -13.33 -3.68 -21.09
CA ASP A 270 -12.17 -4.35 -21.67
C ASP A 270 -10.98 -3.38 -21.71
N LEU A 271 -9.99 -3.63 -20.86
CA LEU A 271 -8.73 -2.89 -20.82
C LEU A 271 -7.60 -3.65 -21.55
N THR A 272 -7.93 -4.57 -22.47
CA THR A 272 -6.91 -5.27 -23.27
C THR A 272 -6.10 -4.27 -24.09
N GLY A 273 -4.79 -4.22 -23.84
CA GLY A 273 -3.87 -3.29 -24.51
C GLY A 273 -3.70 -1.95 -23.81
N TYR A 274 -4.39 -1.71 -22.68
CA TYR A 274 -4.22 -0.50 -21.87
C TYR A 274 -2.85 -0.48 -21.17
N GLU A 275 -2.15 0.67 -21.25
CA GLU A 275 -0.90 0.93 -20.53
C GLU A 275 -1.07 2.04 -19.48
N LYS A 276 -0.32 1.97 -18.36
CA LYS A 276 -0.47 2.86 -17.19
C LYS A 276 -0.45 4.35 -17.53
N MET A 277 0.40 4.70 -18.48
CA MET A 277 0.68 6.09 -18.83
C MET A 277 -0.28 6.62 -19.89
N GLN A 278 -1.20 5.79 -20.39
CA GLN A 278 -2.26 6.24 -21.30
C GLN A 278 -3.39 6.90 -20.52
N SER A 279 -3.87 8.02 -21.04
CA SER A 279 -5.06 8.71 -20.58
C SER A 279 -6.28 7.84 -20.90
N LEU A 280 -6.95 7.32 -19.87
CA LEU A 280 -8.14 6.50 -20.04
C LEU A 280 -9.37 7.40 -20.15
N VAL A 281 -9.96 7.47 -21.35
CA VAL A 281 -11.17 8.26 -21.61
C VAL A 281 -12.35 7.34 -21.91
N VAL A 282 -13.44 7.49 -21.16
CA VAL A 282 -14.70 6.78 -21.36
C VAL A 282 -15.72 7.72 -21.95
N ARG A 283 -16.20 7.42 -23.16
CA ARG A 283 -17.26 8.19 -23.82
C ARG A 283 -18.62 7.78 -23.25
N THR A 284 -19.36 8.75 -22.70
CA THR A 284 -20.72 8.54 -22.20
C THR A 284 -21.75 9.36 -22.98
N ASP A 285 -21.34 10.38 -23.73
CA ASP A 285 -22.22 11.09 -24.66
C ASP A 285 -21.86 10.79 -26.13
N PHE A 286 -22.89 10.40 -26.90
CA PHE A 286 -22.79 10.03 -28.32
C PHE A 286 -23.64 10.95 -29.20
N SER A 287 -23.99 12.15 -28.72
CA SER A 287 -24.90 13.06 -29.42
C SER A 287 -24.24 13.82 -30.58
N ASP A 288 -22.93 14.06 -30.48
CA ASP A 288 -22.15 14.78 -31.49
C ASP A 288 -20.83 14.05 -31.80
N GLU A 289 -20.71 13.56 -33.03
CA GLU A 289 -19.51 12.84 -33.50
C GLU A 289 -18.39 13.80 -33.92
N ALA A 290 -18.74 15.01 -34.37
CA ALA A 290 -17.73 16.01 -34.74
C ALA A 290 -17.03 16.55 -33.50
N ALA A 291 -17.80 16.86 -32.45
CA ALA A 291 -17.26 17.29 -31.15
C ALA A 291 -16.40 16.21 -30.50
N TRP A 292 -16.82 14.94 -30.56
CA TRP A 292 -16.03 13.80 -30.08
C TRP A 292 -14.65 13.71 -30.76
N ASN A 293 -14.62 13.76 -32.10
CA ASN A 293 -13.36 13.69 -32.84
C ASN A 293 -12.42 14.86 -32.51
N GLU A 294 -12.97 16.06 -32.34
CA GLU A 294 -12.21 17.24 -31.95
C GLU A 294 -11.65 17.12 -30.52
N LEU A 295 -12.46 16.65 -29.56
CA LEU A 295 -12.03 16.39 -28.19
C LEU A 295 -10.88 15.38 -28.14
N THR A 296 -11.02 14.22 -28.80
CA THR A 296 -9.97 13.20 -28.81
C THR A 296 -8.68 13.71 -29.43
N LYS A 297 -8.80 14.62 -30.41
CA LYS A 297 -7.65 15.25 -31.04
C LYS A 297 -6.94 16.18 -30.06
N LEU A 298 -7.68 17.06 -29.37
CA LEU A 298 -7.11 17.98 -28.38
C LEU A 298 -6.40 17.24 -27.23
N ILE A 299 -6.97 16.14 -26.75
CA ILE A 299 -6.34 15.32 -25.70
C ILE A 299 -5.05 14.66 -26.22
N ASN A 300 -5.04 14.21 -27.48
CA ASN A 300 -3.91 13.48 -28.05
C ASN A 300 -2.80 14.40 -28.57
N GLU A 301 -3.06 15.68 -28.82
CA GLU A 301 -2.09 16.69 -29.30
C GLU A 301 -1.18 17.25 -28.20
N TRP A 302 -1.09 16.61 -27.04
CA TRP A 302 -0.17 17.01 -25.98
C TRP A 302 1.30 16.89 -26.44
N GLU A 303 1.90 18.03 -26.78
CA GLU A 303 3.34 18.18 -27.01
C GLU A 303 4.06 18.03 -25.65
N SER A 304 4.96 17.05 -25.53
CA SER A 304 5.95 17.09 -24.46
C SER A 304 6.89 18.25 -24.75
N ASP A 305 7.04 19.20 -23.82
CA ASP A 305 7.98 20.35 -23.90
C ASP A 305 9.46 19.95 -24.11
N GLU A 306 9.80 18.68 -24.35
CA GLU A 306 11.16 18.21 -24.63
C GLU A 306 11.62 18.44 -26.09
N ASP A 307 10.73 18.85 -27.00
CA ASP A 307 11.04 19.04 -28.43
C ASP A 307 11.58 20.44 -28.82
N GLU A 308 11.91 21.31 -27.87
CA GLU A 308 12.58 22.60 -28.19
C GLU A 308 14.09 22.47 -28.50
N ASN A 309 14.67 21.27 -28.46
CA ASN A 309 16.05 21.04 -28.91
C ASN A 309 16.06 20.42 -30.32
N GLU A 310 15.60 21.18 -31.32
CA GLU A 310 15.91 20.94 -32.73
C GLU A 310 17.45 21.01 -32.93
N ASP A 311 18.14 19.88 -32.81
CA ASP A 311 19.38 19.67 -33.55
C ASP A 311 19.03 18.89 -34.82
N GLU A 312 19.11 19.60 -35.94
CA GLU A 312 18.83 19.15 -37.30
C GLU A 312 19.53 17.82 -37.63
N SER A 313 18.86 16.69 -37.44
CA SER A 313 19.30 15.42 -38.02
C SER A 313 18.16 14.62 -38.63
N GLN A 314 17.86 15.00 -39.87
CA GLN A 314 17.61 14.14 -41.04
C GLN A 314 16.64 12.96 -40.89
N ASP A 315 15.45 13.17 -41.48
CA ASP A 315 14.79 12.24 -42.41
C ASP A 315 14.81 10.75 -42.01
N ASP A 316 14.05 10.36 -41.00
CA ASP A 316 13.48 9.00 -40.93
C ASP A 316 11.99 9.04 -41.33
N PRO A 317 11.63 8.61 -42.55
CA PRO A 317 10.24 8.60 -43.00
C PRO A 317 9.38 7.50 -42.33
N ASP A 318 9.96 6.68 -41.44
CA ASP A 318 9.25 5.70 -40.62
C ASP A 318 8.92 6.23 -39.19
N GLU A 319 9.26 7.48 -38.84
CA GLU A 319 8.76 8.17 -37.63
C GLU A 319 7.40 8.86 -37.91
N GLU A 320 6.43 8.08 -38.38
CA GLU A 320 5.02 8.49 -38.40
C GLU A 320 4.36 8.19 -37.04
N ALA A 321 3.91 9.28 -36.40
CA ALA A 321 2.91 9.36 -35.33
C ALA A 321 3.37 9.10 -33.89
N GLY A 322 3.07 10.08 -33.03
CA GLY A 322 3.46 10.13 -31.63
C GLY A 322 2.96 8.97 -30.79
N PHE A 323 3.49 8.87 -29.57
CA PHE A 323 2.98 7.96 -28.56
C PHE A 323 1.45 8.06 -28.52
N GLU A 324 0.73 6.98 -28.83
CA GLU A 324 -0.72 6.89 -28.65
C GLU A 324 -1.01 6.96 -27.14
N ASN A 325 -1.00 8.17 -26.59
CA ASN A 325 -1.13 8.48 -25.16
C ASN A 325 -2.59 8.38 -24.68
N LEU A 326 -3.50 7.90 -25.52
CA LEU A 326 -4.93 7.91 -25.30
C LEU A 326 -5.51 6.50 -25.44
N PHE A 327 -6.20 6.02 -24.40
CA PHE A 327 -6.95 4.77 -24.42
C PHE A 327 -8.45 5.06 -24.34
N LEU A 328 -9.18 4.73 -25.39
CA LEU A 328 -10.58 5.10 -25.55
C LEU A 328 -11.52 3.93 -25.27
N ILE A 329 -12.45 4.12 -24.34
CA ILE A 329 -13.65 3.29 -24.22
C ILE A 329 -14.78 4.00 -24.96
N ASN A 330 -15.03 3.57 -26.20
CA ASN A 330 -16.04 4.15 -27.10
C ASN A 330 -17.11 3.10 -27.47
N ASP A 331 -17.73 2.49 -26.47
CA ASP A 331 -18.82 1.52 -26.65
C ASP A 331 -20.15 2.17 -26.24
N PRO A 332 -21.18 2.19 -27.11
CA PRO A 332 -22.51 2.74 -26.80
C PRO A 332 -23.21 2.14 -25.58
N VAL A 333 -22.75 0.99 -25.04
CA VAL A 333 -23.22 0.47 -23.74
C VAL A 333 -23.02 1.48 -22.60
N TRP A 334 -22.04 2.39 -22.73
CA TRP A 334 -21.72 3.46 -21.78
C TRP A 334 -22.52 4.75 -21.99
N ALA A 335 -23.43 4.80 -22.96
CA ALA A 335 -24.24 5.98 -23.22
C ALA A 335 -25.07 6.38 -21.98
N GLY A 336 -24.88 7.61 -21.50
CA GLY A 336 -25.50 8.15 -20.29
C GLY A 336 -25.12 7.39 -19.02
N ALA A 337 -23.92 6.82 -18.94
CA ALA A 337 -23.39 6.26 -17.70
C ALA A 337 -23.01 7.38 -16.72
N GLU A 338 -23.44 7.24 -15.47
CA GLU A 338 -23.02 8.12 -14.39
C GLU A 338 -21.56 7.81 -14.00
N PRO A 339 -20.77 8.78 -13.50
CA PRO A 339 -19.38 8.56 -13.08
C PRO A 339 -19.21 7.35 -12.16
N ALA A 340 -20.12 7.19 -11.20
CA ALA A 340 -20.09 6.09 -10.24
C ALA A 340 -20.29 4.71 -10.90
N GLU A 341 -21.02 4.61 -12.01
CA GLU A 341 -21.17 3.35 -12.78
C GLU A 341 -19.88 2.98 -13.53
N VAL A 342 -19.16 3.99 -14.03
CA VAL A 342 -17.86 3.83 -14.72
C VAL A 342 -16.80 3.39 -13.70
N VAL A 343 -16.72 4.06 -12.56
CA VAL A 343 -15.80 3.72 -11.46
C VAL A 343 -16.07 2.29 -10.95
N ALA A 344 -17.33 1.93 -10.70
CA ALA A 344 -17.70 0.58 -10.26
C ALA A 344 -17.26 -0.51 -11.25
N ALA A 345 -17.35 -0.25 -12.55
CA ALA A 345 -16.92 -1.18 -13.59
C ALA A 345 -15.40 -1.30 -13.69
N LEU A 346 -14.67 -0.18 -13.62
CA LEU A 346 -13.21 -0.18 -13.61
C LEU A 346 -12.66 -0.92 -12.38
N LEU A 347 -13.21 -0.68 -11.20
CA LEU A 347 -12.85 -1.41 -9.98
C LEU A 347 -13.10 -2.93 -10.07
N THR A 348 -13.94 -3.37 -11.01
CA THR A 348 -14.21 -4.79 -11.28
C THR A 348 -13.20 -5.40 -12.27
N ALA A 349 -12.53 -4.59 -13.11
CA ALA A 349 -11.68 -5.04 -14.22
C ALA A 349 -10.32 -5.66 -13.81
N ARG A 350 -9.90 -5.56 -12.54
CA ARG A 350 -8.74 -6.27 -11.90
C ARG A 350 -7.38 -6.21 -12.62
N VAL A 351 -7.16 -5.27 -13.52
CA VAL A 351 -5.89 -5.05 -14.26
C VAL A 351 -5.53 -3.57 -14.15
N GLY A 352 -4.24 -3.26 -14.05
CA GLY A 352 -3.66 -2.00 -13.55
C GLY A 352 -4.46 -0.76 -13.92
N LEU A 353 -5.26 -0.28 -12.97
CA LEU A 353 -6.12 0.88 -13.14
C LEU A 353 -5.29 2.17 -13.07
N PRO A 354 -5.64 3.21 -13.83
CA PRO A 354 -5.08 4.53 -13.63
C PRO A 354 -5.50 5.09 -12.26
N ASP A 355 -4.87 6.20 -11.87
CA ASP A 355 -5.27 6.96 -10.67
C ASP A 355 -6.47 7.88 -10.96
N VAL A 356 -6.72 8.17 -12.24
CA VAL A 356 -7.82 8.98 -12.75
C VAL A 356 -8.48 8.32 -13.96
N VAL A 357 -9.81 8.41 -14.07
CA VAL A 357 -10.52 8.18 -15.34
C VAL A 357 -11.11 9.49 -15.84
N PHE A 358 -11.08 9.69 -17.15
CA PHE A 358 -11.69 10.83 -17.80
C PHE A 358 -13.01 10.43 -18.44
N ILE A 359 -14.07 11.19 -18.20
CA ILE A 359 -15.40 10.93 -18.76
C ILE A 359 -15.73 12.03 -19.77
N ALA A 360 -15.96 11.60 -21.01
CA ALA A 360 -16.44 12.47 -22.09
C ALA A 360 -17.97 12.39 -22.14
N ASP A 361 -18.61 13.21 -21.29
CA ASP A 361 -20.06 13.36 -21.18
C ASP A 361 -20.60 14.50 -22.06
N ALA A 362 -21.86 14.87 -21.87
CA ALA A 362 -22.53 15.89 -22.68
C ALA A 362 -21.88 17.29 -22.57
N GLU A 363 -21.17 17.59 -21.49
CA GLU A 363 -20.47 18.85 -21.30
C GLU A 363 -19.14 18.86 -22.07
N ALA A 364 -18.44 17.72 -22.12
CA ALA A 364 -17.24 17.55 -22.94
C ALA A 364 -17.52 17.69 -24.46
N MET A 365 -18.78 17.58 -24.89
CA MET A 365 -19.20 17.81 -26.28
C MET A 365 -19.50 19.29 -26.60
N GLN A 366 -19.42 20.20 -25.62
CA GLN A 366 -19.66 21.63 -25.83
C GLN A 366 -18.40 22.34 -26.36
N GLU A 367 -18.49 23.66 -26.55
CA GLU A 367 -17.43 24.47 -27.19
C GLU A 367 -16.08 24.37 -26.46
N GLU A 368 -16.09 24.47 -25.12
CA GLU A 368 -14.91 24.44 -24.24
C GLU A 368 -14.34 23.03 -24.04
N LYS A 369 -15.12 21.97 -24.35
CA LYS A 369 -14.68 20.56 -24.31
C LYS A 369 -14.08 20.10 -22.99
N GLN A 370 -14.50 20.72 -21.89
CA GLN A 370 -14.01 20.37 -20.57
C GLN A 370 -14.36 18.93 -20.21
N THR A 371 -13.33 18.15 -19.93
CA THR A 371 -13.43 16.72 -19.67
C THR A 371 -13.60 16.50 -18.17
N LEU A 372 -14.46 15.56 -17.76
CA LEU A 372 -14.63 15.26 -16.33
C LEU A 372 -13.49 14.34 -15.87
N ALA A 373 -12.62 14.82 -15.01
CA ALA A 373 -11.66 13.99 -14.29
C ALA A 373 -12.35 13.39 -13.05
N VAL A 374 -12.19 12.08 -12.85
CA VAL A 374 -12.79 11.35 -11.72
C VAL A 374 -11.73 10.52 -11.03
N ASP A 375 -11.57 10.71 -9.72
CA ASP A 375 -10.68 9.91 -8.88
C ASP A 375 -11.20 8.46 -8.82
N LEU A 376 -10.37 7.47 -9.12
CA LEU A 376 -10.80 6.07 -9.07
C LEU A 376 -10.86 5.50 -7.64
N TYR A 377 -10.34 6.22 -6.65
CA TYR A 377 -10.19 5.74 -5.28
C TYR A 377 -11.00 6.54 -4.24
N TYR A 378 -11.88 7.45 -4.66
CA TYR A 378 -12.70 8.23 -3.72
C TYR A 378 -13.63 7.37 -2.84
N GLU A 379 -14.15 6.24 -3.36
CA GLU A 379 -15.02 5.32 -2.60
C GLU A 379 -14.27 4.45 -1.57
N GLN A 380 -12.94 4.51 -1.55
CA GLN A 380 -12.12 3.73 -0.63
C GLN A 380 -11.64 4.55 0.58
N ARG A 381 -12.06 5.82 0.68
CA ARG A 381 -11.70 6.70 1.80
C ARG A 381 -12.77 6.77 2.89
N PRO A 382 -12.36 6.95 4.16
CA PRO A 382 -13.25 7.05 5.31
C PRO A 382 -14.29 8.15 5.19
N ASP A 383 -15.49 7.94 5.75
CA ASP A 383 -16.50 8.99 5.96
C ASP A 383 -16.09 9.99 7.08
N ASP A 384 -14.86 9.87 7.59
CA ASP A 384 -14.35 10.47 8.83
C ASP A 384 -13.58 11.78 8.60
N LEU A 385 -13.58 12.35 7.38
CA LEU A 385 -12.99 13.66 7.14
C LEU A 385 -13.81 14.74 7.87
N GLU A 386 -13.11 15.63 8.60
CA GLU A 386 -13.73 16.68 9.40
C GLU A 386 -14.57 17.67 8.57
N ASP A 387 -14.35 17.73 7.25
CA ASP A 387 -15.15 18.52 6.32
C ASP A 387 -15.38 17.78 4.98
N PRO A 388 -16.60 17.26 4.72
CA PRO A 388 -16.94 16.67 3.41
C PRO A 388 -17.03 17.70 2.27
N GLU A 389 -16.99 19.00 2.59
CA GLU A 389 -17.04 20.10 1.61
C GLU A 389 -15.67 20.44 0.98
N ASP A 390 -14.56 19.99 1.56
CA ASP A 390 -13.19 20.25 1.07
C ASP A 390 -12.64 19.13 0.16
N PHE A 391 -13.44 18.09 -0.13
CA PHE A 391 -12.99 16.93 -0.87
C PHE A 391 -13.47 16.95 -2.33
N THR A 392 -12.53 17.17 -3.26
CA THR A 392 -12.79 17.09 -4.70
C THR A 392 -12.63 15.66 -5.22
N SER A 393 -13.74 14.96 -5.48
CA SER A 393 -13.76 13.62 -6.09
C SER A 393 -13.80 13.64 -7.61
N GLN A 394 -14.26 14.76 -8.17
CA GLN A 394 -14.37 14.99 -9.60
C GLN A 394 -14.33 16.50 -9.88
N PHE A 395 -13.72 16.88 -10.99
CA PHE A 395 -13.70 18.26 -11.47
C PHE A 395 -13.52 18.28 -12.99
N ARG A 396 -13.78 19.44 -13.59
CA ARG A 396 -13.60 19.67 -15.02
C ARG A 396 -12.19 20.11 -15.30
N ILE A 397 -11.58 19.52 -16.32
CA ILE A 397 -10.23 19.86 -16.76
C ILE A 397 -10.23 20.16 -18.26
N ASP A 398 -9.38 21.09 -18.67
CA ASP A 398 -9.18 21.39 -20.08
C ASP A 398 -8.53 20.19 -20.80
N PRO A 399 -8.94 19.90 -22.05
CA PRO A 399 -8.53 18.67 -22.74
C PRO A 399 -7.02 18.55 -22.97
N ASP A 400 -6.30 19.67 -23.08
CA ASP A 400 -4.84 19.72 -23.23
C ASP A 400 -4.08 19.36 -21.93
N GLN A 401 -4.72 19.47 -20.77
CA GLN A 401 -4.14 19.11 -19.47
C GLN A 401 -4.31 17.61 -19.12
N VAL A 402 -5.16 16.88 -19.84
CA VAL A 402 -5.48 15.45 -19.57
C VAL A 402 -4.22 14.57 -19.59
N GLY A 403 -3.35 14.75 -20.58
CA GLY A 403 -2.10 14.00 -20.70
C GLY A 403 -1.13 14.32 -19.55
N SER A 404 -0.96 15.60 -19.24
CA SER A 404 -0.09 16.08 -18.15
C SER A 404 -0.58 15.58 -16.78
N MET A 405 -1.89 15.61 -16.52
CA MET A 405 -2.47 15.07 -15.29
C MET A 405 -2.22 13.57 -15.18
N THR A 406 -2.47 12.80 -16.24
CA THR A 406 -2.22 11.35 -16.29
C THR A 406 -0.76 11.04 -15.98
N ALA A 407 0.18 11.75 -16.60
CA ALA A 407 1.61 11.54 -16.40
C ALA A 407 2.03 11.89 -14.96
N ASN A 408 1.59 13.04 -14.42
CA ASN A 408 1.96 13.47 -13.07
C ASN A 408 1.39 12.57 -11.98
N LEU A 409 0.15 12.10 -12.13
CA LEU A 409 -0.44 11.12 -11.21
C LEU A 409 0.27 9.76 -11.32
N GLY A 410 0.51 9.29 -12.55
CA GLY A 410 1.18 8.01 -12.81
C GLY A 410 2.63 7.93 -12.29
N LEU A 411 3.34 9.08 -12.27
CA LEU A 411 4.69 9.26 -11.71
C LEU A 411 4.68 9.60 -10.21
N GLY A 412 3.54 10.00 -9.64
CA GLY A 412 3.41 10.42 -8.25
C GLY A 412 3.99 11.81 -7.95
N ASN A 413 4.00 12.72 -8.94
CA ASN A 413 4.49 14.09 -8.77
C ASN A 413 3.48 14.99 -8.04
N ASN A 414 2.19 14.81 -8.33
CA ASN A 414 1.07 15.61 -7.80
C ASN A 414 -0.03 14.69 -7.24
N TRP A 415 -0.90 15.24 -6.42
CA TRP A 415 -2.15 14.61 -5.99
C TRP A 415 -3.31 15.02 -6.90
N PHE A 416 -4.40 14.23 -6.92
CA PHE A 416 -5.59 14.52 -7.73
C PHE A 416 -6.20 15.90 -7.42
N SER A 417 -6.21 16.31 -6.15
CA SER A 417 -6.71 17.61 -5.69
C SER A 417 -5.88 18.81 -6.14
N ASP A 418 -4.60 18.62 -6.49
CA ASP A 418 -3.72 19.73 -6.91
C ASP A 418 -4.12 20.32 -8.28
N TRP A 419 -5.08 19.69 -8.95
CA TRP A 419 -5.58 20.04 -10.28
C TRP A 419 -7.00 20.65 -10.24
N SER A 420 -7.63 20.73 -9.06
CA SER A 420 -9.02 21.19 -8.92
C SER A 420 -9.20 22.69 -8.66
N ASP A 421 -8.11 23.46 -8.63
CA ASP A 421 -8.08 24.89 -8.28
C ASP A 421 -8.33 25.85 -9.46
#